data_AF-A0A661DMA2-F1
#
_entry.id   AF-A0A661DMA2-F1
#
_cell.length_a   1.000
_cell.length_b   1.000
_cell.length_c   1.000
_cell.angle_alpha   90.00
_cell.angle_beta   90.00
_cell.angle_gamma   90.00
#
_symmetry.space_group_name_H-M   'P 1'
#
loop_
_entity.id
_entity.type
_entity.pdbx_description
1 polymer ?
#
loop_
_entity_poly.entity_id
_entity_poly.type
_entity_poly.pdbx_seq_one_letter_code
_entity_poly.pdbx_strand_id
1 'polypeptide(L)'
;MTNIFDINRNTPHISGEAQCMHCGNTWIAVSPVGTYWLECESCGTFKGIFKGAIQRDCLTWECNCGNTLFEICPDGIHCPNCGVMQEFGDFYE
;
A
#
# COMPACT_ATOMS: atom_id res chain seq x y z
N MET A 1 10.00 -2.52 43.45
CA MET A 1 10.16 -2.78 42.00
C MET A 1 8.79 -2.67 41.37
N THR A 2 8.56 -1.63 40.59
CA THR A 2 7.28 -1.43 39.91
C THR A 2 7.33 -2.20 38.59
N ASN A 3 6.45 -3.18 38.41
CA ASN A 3 6.32 -3.87 37.14
C ASN A 3 5.60 -2.94 36.16
N ILE A 4 6.35 -2.36 35.22
CA ILE A 4 5.79 -1.59 34.11
C ILE A 4 5.40 -2.59 33.02
N PHE A 5 4.11 -2.64 32.70
CA PHE A 5 3.57 -3.48 31.63
C PHE A 5 3.32 -2.62 30.39
N ASP A 6 3.92 -3.00 29.25
CA ASP A 6 3.62 -2.38 27.96
C ASP A 6 2.31 -2.92 27.40
N ILE A 7 1.30 -2.05 27.32
CA ILE A 7 -0.03 -2.36 26.78
C ILE A 7 0.03 -2.76 25.29
N ASN A 8 1.05 -2.32 24.55
CA ASN A 8 1.17 -2.56 23.12
C ASN A 8 1.92 -3.85 22.76
N ARG A 9 2.47 -4.55 23.76
CA ARG A 9 3.32 -5.74 23.56
C ARG A 9 2.66 -6.85 22.75
N ASN A 10 1.34 -6.97 22.85
CA ASN A 10 0.54 -8.01 22.19
C ASN A 10 -0.42 -7.44 21.14
N THR A 11 -0.23 -6.19 20.71
CA THR A 11 -1.06 -5.61 19.64
C THR A 11 -0.78 -6.34 18.33
N PRO A 12 -1.82 -6.75 17.58
CA PRO A 12 -1.64 -7.35 16.27
C PRO A 12 -0.85 -6.43 15.34
N HIS A 13 0.16 -6.99 14.68
CA HIS A 13 0.99 -6.31 13.71
C HIS A 13 1.00 -7.10 12.40
N ILE A 14 1.15 -6.37 11.30
CA ILE A 14 1.46 -6.93 9.99
C ILE A 14 2.95 -6.68 9.72
N SER A 15 3.58 -7.65 9.05
CA SER A 15 4.94 -7.53 8.57
C SER A 15 5.03 -8.05 7.15
N GLY A 16 5.88 -7.44 6.33
CA GLY A 16 6.02 -7.83 4.93
C GLY A 16 6.82 -6.84 4.10
N GLU A 17 6.98 -7.17 2.82
CA GLU A 17 7.63 -6.28 1.86
C GLU A 17 6.72 -5.07 1.56
N ALA A 18 7.32 -3.89 1.61
CA ALA A 18 6.71 -2.61 1.30
C ALA A 18 7.42 -1.96 0.10
N GLN A 19 6.69 -1.08 -0.58
CA GLN A 19 7.20 -0.30 -1.70
C GLN A 19 6.74 1.15 -1.61
N CYS A 20 7.61 2.08 -1.98
CA CYS A 20 7.26 3.48 -2.13
C CYS A 20 6.72 3.75 -3.54
N MET A 21 5.51 4.29 -3.64
CA MET A 21 4.91 4.68 -4.93
C MET A 21 5.59 5.92 -5.58
N HIS A 22 6.44 6.64 -4.84
CA HIS A 22 7.13 7.82 -5.35
C HIS A 22 8.50 7.51 -5.94
N CYS A 23 9.39 6.89 -5.16
CA CYS A 23 10.76 6.60 -5.59
C CYS A 23 11.00 5.13 -5.97
N GLY A 24 10.00 4.26 -5.79
CA GLY A 24 10.11 2.83 -6.09
C GLY A 24 10.90 2.00 -5.07
N ASN A 25 11.47 2.62 -4.03
CA ASN A 25 12.24 1.90 -3.00
C ASN A 25 11.41 0.78 -2.36
N THR A 26 12.05 -0.35 -2.09
CA THR A 26 11.43 -1.53 -1.46
C THR A 26 12.13 -1.88 -0.16
N TRP A 27 11.38 -2.16 0.91
CA TRP A 27 11.94 -2.48 2.22
C TRP A 27 11.03 -3.45 2.98
N ILE A 28 11.52 -4.02 4.09
CA ILE A 28 10.69 -4.82 5.00
C ILE A 28 10.11 -3.90 6.06
N ALA A 29 8.78 -3.83 6.15
CA ALA A 29 8.08 -3.00 7.12
C ALA A 29 7.35 -3.85 8.16
N VAL A 30 7.17 -3.28 9.35
CA VAL A 30 6.29 -3.80 10.41
C VAL A 30 5.41 -2.65 10.86
N SER A 31 4.11 -2.87 10.95
CA SER A 31 3.16 -1.86 11.42
C SER A 31 2.00 -2.50 12.18
N PRO A 32 1.25 -1.73 12.99
CA PRO A 32 -0.04 -2.19 13.49
C PRO A 32 -0.96 -2.64 12.35
N VAL A 33 -1.84 -3.59 12.63
CA VAL A 33 -2.91 -3.95 11.69
C VAL A 33 -3.81 -2.73 11.45
N GLY A 34 -4.14 -2.45 10.19
CA GLY A 34 -4.93 -1.29 9.78
C GLY A 34 -4.10 -0.08 9.34
N THR A 35 -2.77 -0.16 9.38
CA THR A 35 -1.90 0.84 8.74
C THR A 35 -1.92 0.67 7.22
N TYR A 36 -2.34 1.73 6.51
CA TYR A 36 -2.41 1.74 5.03
C TYR A 36 -1.17 2.38 4.39
N TRP A 37 -0.67 3.46 5.01
CA TRP A 37 0.44 4.25 4.49
C TRP A 37 1.65 4.11 5.40
N LEU A 38 2.81 3.90 4.79
CA LEU A 38 4.10 3.78 5.43
C LEU A 38 4.99 4.96 5.01
N GLU A 39 5.82 5.42 5.93
CA GLU A 39 6.90 6.35 5.61
C GLU A 39 8.01 5.61 4.85
N CYS A 40 8.46 6.17 3.74
CA CYS A 40 9.57 5.61 2.98
C CYS A 40 10.91 6.00 3.61
N GLU A 41 11.74 5.01 3.95
CA GLU A 41 13.09 5.23 4.50
C GLU A 41 14.06 5.95 3.54
N SER A 42 13.78 5.90 2.23
CA SER A 42 14.67 6.47 1.21
C SER A 42 14.34 7.93 0.87
N CYS A 43 13.07 8.27 0.71
CA CYS A 43 12.64 9.62 0.30
C CYS A 43 11.83 10.38 1.36
N GLY A 44 11.52 9.77 2.50
CA GLY A 44 10.78 10.38 3.61
C GLY A 44 9.29 10.64 3.32
N THR A 45 8.78 10.24 2.16
CA THR A 45 7.37 10.46 1.82
C THR A 45 6.46 9.40 2.46
N PHE A 46 5.27 9.80 2.89
CA PHE A 46 4.20 8.90 3.34
C PHE A 46 3.45 8.27 2.15
N LYS A 47 4.21 7.62 1.26
CA LYS A 47 3.72 6.94 0.05
C LYS A 47 4.17 5.48 -0.03
N GLY A 48 4.60 4.91 1.10
CA GLY A 48 4.88 3.49 1.23
C GLY A 48 3.60 2.67 1.40
N ILE A 49 3.54 1.51 0.75
CA ILE A 49 2.45 0.54 0.88
C ILE A 49 3.01 -0.87 1.01
N PHE A 50 2.31 -1.78 1.70
CA PHE A 50 2.67 -3.20 1.67
C PHE A 50 2.36 -3.78 0.29
N LYS A 51 3.34 -4.46 -0.34
CA LYS A 51 3.16 -5.15 -1.63
C LYS A 51 2.20 -6.35 -1.52
N GLY A 52 2.18 -7.00 -0.36
CA GLY A 52 1.61 -8.32 -0.17
C GLY A 52 0.29 -8.40 0.60
N ALA A 53 -0.56 -7.38 0.58
CA ALA A 53 -1.91 -7.50 1.16
C ALA A 53 -2.82 -8.34 0.23
N ILE A 54 -2.50 -9.63 0.10
CA ILE A 54 -3.15 -10.66 -0.75
C ILE A 54 -3.13 -10.30 -2.25
N GLN A 55 -2.03 -10.61 -2.92
CA GLN A 55 -1.97 -10.63 -4.38
C GLN A 55 -2.51 -11.97 -4.89
N ARG A 56 -3.52 -11.94 -5.78
CA ARG A 56 -3.98 -13.15 -6.48
C ARG A 56 -3.00 -13.43 -7.63
N ASP A 57 -2.75 -14.70 -7.93
CA ASP A 57 -1.92 -15.16 -9.08
C ASP A 57 -2.62 -14.90 -10.43
N CYS A 58 -3.12 -13.69 -10.67
CA CYS A 58 -3.78 -13.28 -11.90
C CYS A 58 -3.20 -11.96 -12.41
N LEU A 59 -3.51 -11.61 -13.66
CA LEU A 59 -3.21 -10.30 -14.23
C LEU A 59 -3.73 -9.22 -13.27
N THR A 60 -2.80 -8.42 -12.74
CA THR A 60 -3.08 -7.29 -11.87
C THR A 60 -3.10 -6.03 -12.72
N TRP A 61 -4.14 -5.20 -12.57
CA TRP A 61 -4.19 -3.92 -13.26
C TRP A 61 -3.12 -2.98 -12.66
N GLU A 62 -2.26 -2.45 -13.51
CA GLU A 62 -1.22 -1.49 -13.13
C GLU A 62 -1.48 -0.17 -13.87
N CYS A 63 -1.54 0.93 -13.13
CA CYS A 63 -1.63 2.25 -13.73
C CYS A 63 -0.33 2.56 -14.50
N ASN A 64 -0.37 3.40 -15.54
CA ASN A 64 0.83 3.84 -16.27
C ASN A 64 1.92 4.51 -15.38
N CYS A 65 1.59 4.88 -14.14
CA CYS A 65 2.56 5.36 -13.16
C CYS A 65 3.23 4.25 -12.32
N GLY A 66 2.93 2.98 -12.59
CA GLY A 66 3.46 1.82 -11.86
C GLY A 66 2.72 1.49 -10.54
N ASN A 67 1.59 2.15 -10.27
CA ASN A 67 0.81 1.89 -9.05
C ASN A 67 -0.29 0.86 -9.29
N THR A 68 -0.46 -0.06 -8.35
CA THR A 68 -1.47 -1.13 -8.36
C THR A 68 -2.60 -0.91 -7.34
N LEU A 69 -2.52 0.13 -6.50
CA LEU A 69 -3.60 0.53 -5.59
C LEU A 69 -4.57 1.49 -6.28
N PHE A 70 -5.88 1.32 -6.08
CA PHE A 70 -6.92 2.17 -6.64
C PHE A 70 -7.97 2.54 -5.61
N GLU A 71 -8.50 3.76 -5.70
CA GLU A 71 -9.59 4.26 -4.87
C GLU A 71 -10.88 4.38 -5.69
N ILE A 72 -12.02 4.04 -5.08
CA ILE A 72 -13.34 4.10 -5.71
C ILE A 72 -14.06 5.36 -5.24
N CYS A 73 -14.46 6.20 -6.19
CA CYS A 73 -15.22 7.43 -5.99
C CYS A 73 -16.56 7.37 -6.77
N PRO A 74 -17.55 8.23 -6.45
CA PRO A 74 -18.84 8.23 -7.16
C PRO A 74 -18.76 8.45 -8.67
N ASP A 75 -17.71 9.12 -9.14
CA ASP A 75 -17.40 9.44 -10.53
C ASP A 75 -16.51 8.40 -11.23
N GLY A 76 -15.95 7.43 -10.50
CA GLY A 76 -15.18 6.33 -11.06
C GLY A 76 -14.05 5.86 -10.15
N ILE A 77 -13.08 5.16 -10.74
CA ILE A 77 -11.93 4.63 -10.02
C ILE A 77 -10.72 5.47 -10.39
N HIS A 78 -9.94 5.90 -9.42
CA HIS A 78 -8.76 6.72 -9.68
C HIS A 78 -7.51 6.16 -9.01
N CYS A 79 -6.37 6.50 -9.59
CA CYS A 79 -5.08 6.15 -9.02
C CYS A 79 -4.70 7.15 -7.91
N PRO A 80 -4.52 6.75 -6.65
CA PRO A 80 -4.13 7.66 -5.57
C PRO A 80 -2.70 8.20 -5.72
N ASN A 81 -1.89 7.61 -6.60
CA ASN A 81 -0.53 8.10 -6.85
C ASN A 81 -0.50 9.27 -7.84
N CYS A 82 -1.14 9.13 -9.01
CA CYS A 82 -1.11 10.14 -10.08
C CYS A 82 -2.40 10.93 -10.28
N GLY A 83 -3.51 10.52 -9.63
CA GLY A 83 -4.82 11.17 -9.72
C GLY A 83 -5.60 10.90 -11.01
N VAL A 84 -5.07 10.07 -11.92
CA VAL A 84 -5.71 9.79 -13.22
C VAL A 84 -6.87 8.81 -13.02
N MET A 85 -8.04 9.15 -13.58
CA MET A 85 -9.20 8.25 -13.66
C MET A 85 -8.84 7.03 -14.50
N GLN A 86 -9.19 5.84 -14.01
CA GLN A 86 -8.96 4.57 -14.68
C GLN A 86 -10.29 4.06 -15.21
N GLU A 87 -10.33 3.73 -16.50
CA GLU A 87 -11.47 3.07 -17.12
C GLU A 87 -11.18 1.57 -17.23
N PHE A 88 -12.10 0.75 -16.74
CA PHE A 88 -12.07 -0.70 -16.93
C PHE A 88 -12.93 -1.02 -18.14
N GLY A 89 -12.31 -1.38 -19.27
CA GLY A 89 -13.02 -1.60 -20.54
C GLY A 89 -12.35 -2.68 -21.40
N ASP A 90 -12.91 -3.89 -21.30
CA ASP A 90 -13.01 -4.98 -22.27
C ASP A 90 -11.97 -5.07 -23.40
N PHE A 91 -10.95 -5.91 -23.19
CA PHE A 91 -10.17 -6.52 -24.27
C PHE A 91 -11.01 -7.60 -24.97
N TYR A 92 -12.01 -7.20 -25.75
CA TYR A 92 -12.56 -8.02 -26.82
C TYR A 92 -12.63 -7.16 -28.09
N GLU A 93 -11.52 -7.10 -28.82
CA GLU A 93 -11.59 -6.95 -30.28
C GLU A 93 -11.85 -8.33 -30.91
#